data_AF-A0A351F798-F1
#
_entry.id   AF-A0A351F798-F1
#
_cell.length_a   1.000
_cell.length_b   1.000
_cell.length_c   1.000
_cell.angle_alpha   90.00
_cell.angle_beta   90.00
_cell.angle_gamma   90.00
#
_symmetry.space_group_name_H-M   'P 1'
#
loop_
_entity.id
_entity.type
_entity.pdbx_description
1 polymer ?
#
loop_
_entity_poly.entity_id
_entity_poly.type
_entity_poly.pdbx_seq_one_letter_code
_entity_poly.pdbx_strand_id
1 'polypeptide(L)' 'MNEIARIRSVELGEYIVKNKSTVRAAAKVFGISKSTVHTDVTQKLEEIDPGLCREVREILDINKAQR' A
#
# COMPACT_ATOMS: atom_id res chain seq x y z
N MET A 1 -2.77 13.71 11.06
CA MET A 1 -2.00 13.01 10.01
C MET A 1 -1.30 14.06 9.14
N ASN A 2 -0.02 13.87 8.78
CA ASN A 2 0.68 14.81 7.87
C ASN A 2 0.13 14.64 6.45
N GLU A 3 -0.16 15.74 5.76
CA GLU A 3 -0.69 15.76 4.38
C GLU A 3 0.19 14.99 3.38
N ILE A 4 1.52 15.07 3.54
CA ILE A 4 2.47 14.30 2.73
C ILE A 4 2.26 12.79 2.91
N ALA A 5 1.99 12.34 4.13
CA ALA A 5 1.74 10.93 4.40
C ALA A 5 0.38 10.47 3.85
N ARG A 6 -0.61 11.37 3.81
CA ARG A 6 -1.94 11.09 3.27
C ARG A 6 -1.87 10.84 1.76
N ILE A 7 -1.23 11.75 1.03
CA ILE A 7 -1.02 11.63 -0.43
C ILE A 7 -0.24 10.35 -0.74
N ARG A 8 0.88 10.14 -0.04
CA ARG A 8 1.72 8.95 -0.24
C ARG A 8 0.96 7.64 0.01
N SER A 9 0.10 7.58 1.04
CA SER A 9 -0.71 6.39 1.31
C SER A 9 -1.60 6.01 0.13
N VAL A 10 -2.22 7.00 -0.52
CA VAL A 10 -3.06 6.79 -1.70
C VAL A 10 -2.21 6.35 -2.88
N GLU A 11 -1.11 7.06 -3.18
CA GLU A 11 -0.20 6.70 -4.28
C GLU A 11 0.37 5.28 -4.14
N LEU A 12 0.75 4.87 -2.93
CA LEU A 12 1.20 3.52 -2.64
C LEU A 12 0.08 2.49 -2.87
N GLY A 13 -1.14 2.79 -2.44
CA GLY A 13 -2.29 1.93 -2.64
C GLY A 13 -2.60 1.72 -4.13
N GLU A 14 -2.71 2.81 -4.88
CA GLU A 14 -2.94 2.79 -6.33
C GLU A 14 -1.82 2.04 -7.06
N TYR A 15 -0.55 2.28 -6.68
CA TYR A 15 0.58 1.58 -7.26
C TYR A 15 0.51 0.07 -7.02
N ILE A 16 0.15 -0.37 -5.81
CA ILE A 16 0.03 -1.79 -5.49
C ILE A 16 -1.09 -2.44 -6.29
N VAL A 17 -2.26 -1.81 -6.37
CA VAL A 17 -3.40 -2.35 -7.13
C VAL A 17 -3.08 -2.41 -8.62
N LYS A 18 -2.61 -1.29 -9.21
CA LYS A 18 -2.32 -1.18 -10.63
C LYS A 18 -1.25 -2.18 -11.11
N ASN A 19 -0.20 -2.36 -10.31
CA ASN A 19 0.92 -3.22 -10.68
C ASN A 19 0.86 -4.62 -10.06
N LYS A 20 -0.21 -4.92 -9.32
CA LYS A 20 -0.34 -6.14 -8.48
C LYS A 20 0.91 -6.39 -7.61
N SER A 21 1.54 -5.31 -7.16
CA SER A 21 2.87 -5.34 -6.57
C SER A 21 2.86 -5.80 -5.11
N THR A 22 3.99 -6.33 -4.63
CA THR A 22 4.17 -6.60 -3.21
C THR A 22 4.59 -5.34 -2.44
N VAL A 23 4.37 -5.34 -1.12
CA VAL A 23 4.85 -4.29 -0.20
C VAL A 23 6.36 -4.05 -0.32
N ARG A 24 7.14 -5.12 -0.54
CA ARG A 24 8.60 -5.03 -0.70
C ARG A 24 9.02 -4.35 -2.00
N ALA A 25 8.33 -4.65 -3.09
CA ALA A 25 8.60 -4.02 -4.38
C ALA A 25 8.20 -2.54 -4.37
N ALA A 26 7.03 -2.21 -3.81
CA ALA A 26 6.63 -0.82 -3.60
C ALA A 26 7.64 -0.04 -2.74
N ALA A 27 8.11 -0.63 -1.63
CA ALA A 27 9.14 -0.02 -0.79
C ALA A 27 10.40 0.37 -1.55
N LYS A 28 10.87 -0.51 -2.47
CA LYS A 28 12.04 -0.24 -3.31
C LYS A 28 11.80 0.90 -4.30
N VAL A 29 10.61 0.98 -4.90
CA VAL A 29 10.26 2.01 -5.89
C VAL A 29 10.13 3.38 -5.23
N PHE A 30 9.48 3.45 -4.07
CA PHE A 30 9.24 4.71 -3.36
C PHE A 30 10.40 5.11 -2.43
N GLY A 31 11.48 4.33 -2.38
CA GLY A 31 12.67 4.64 -1.58
C GLY A 31 12.42 4.70 -0.07
N ILE A 32 11.42 3.97 0.43
CA ILE A 32 11.01 3.95 1.84
C ILE A 32 11.05 2.55 2.42
N SER A 33 10.99 2.44 3.74
CA SER A 33 11.04 1.14 4.40
C SER A 33 9.75 0.33 4.16
N LYS A 34 9.89 -1.01 4.12
CA LYS A 34 8.75 -1.94 4.01
C LYS A 34 7.74 -1.77 5.16
N SER A 35 8.18 -1.46 6.37
CA SER A 35 7.27 -1.19 7.50
C SER A 35 6.49 0.10 7.27
N THR A 36 7.14 1.15 6.74
CA THR A 36 6.45 2.39 6.36
C THR A 36 5.37 2.15 5.32
N VAL A 37 5.68 1.42 4.23
CA VAL A 37 4.67 1.06 3.22
C VAL A 37 3.52 0.29 3.86
N HIS A 38 3.81 -0.70 4.70
CA HIS A 38 2.78 -1.50 5.34
C HIS A 38 1.84 -0.63 6.19
N THR A 39 2.38 0.16 7.13
CA THR A 39 1.56 1.06 7.96
C THR A 39 0.75 2.02 7.11
N ASP A 40 1.32 2.54 6.03
CA ASP A 40 0.65 3.49 5.15
C ASP A 40 -0.52 2.86 4.39
N VAL A 41 -0.38 1.62 3.90
CA VAL A 41 -1.42 0.97 3.09
C VAL A 41 -2.40 0.11 3.90
N THR A 42 -2.08 -0.25 5.15
CA THR A 42 -2.97 -1.06 6.01
C THR A 42 -3.64 -0.28 7.13
N GLN A 43 -3.11 0.87 7.54
CA GLN A 43 -3.71 1.67 8.62
C GLN A 43 -4.14 3.03 8.10
N LYS A 44 -3.20 3.81 7.56
CA LYS A 44 -3.52 5.17 7.11
C LYS A 44 -4.46 5.17 5.92
N LEU A 45 -4.23 4.28 4.95
CA LEU A 45 -5.10 4.16 3.78
C LEU A 45 -6.52 3.77 4.16
N GLU A 46 -6.72 2.94 5.19
CA GLU A 46 -8.05 2.58 5.67
C GLU A 46 -8.84 3.80 6.19
N GLU A 47 -8.15 4.76 6.83
CA GLU A 47 -8.75 6.02 7.29
C GLU A 47 -9.02 7.02 6.14
N ILE A 48 -8.30 6.89 5.03
CA ILE A 48 -8.33 7.84 3.89
C ILE A 48 -9.30 7.38 2.81
N ASP A 49 -9.11 6.14 2.36
CA ASP A 49 -9.86 5.46 1.32
C ASP A 49 -9.98 3.96 1.67
N PRO A 50 -11.05 3.59 2.40
CA PRO A 50 -11.29 2.19 2.77
C PRO A 50 -11.61 1.30 1.56
N GLY A 51 -12.04 1.87 0.42
CA GLY A 51 -12.27 1.11 -0.81
C GLY A 51 -10.94 0.64 -1.40
N LEU A 52 -10.02 1.59 -1.62
CA LEU A 52 -8.68 1.29 -2.13
C LEU A 52 -7.91 0.37 -1.15
N CYS A 53 -8.07 0.55 0.16
CA CYS A 53 -7.47 -0.33 1.15
C CYS A 53 -7.91 -1.80 1.00
N ARG A 54 -9.17 -2.05 0.64
CA ARG A 54 -9.68 -3.42 0.39
C ARG A 54 -9.06 -4.03 -0.85
N GLU A 55 -8.99 -3.27 -1.95
CA GLU A 55 -8.35 -3.72 -3.19
C GLU A 55 -6.88 -4.06 -2.98
N VAL A 56 -6.15 -3.20 -2.26
CA VAL A 56 -4.76 -3.47 -1.87
C VAL A 56 -4.66 -4.77 -1.07
N ARG A 57 -5.56 -4.98 -0.11
CA ARG A 57 -5.56 -6.18 0.73
C ARG A 57 -5.76 -7.45 -0.09
N GLU A 58 -6.70 -7.46 -1.04
CA GLU A 58 -6.93 -8.58 -1.94
C GLU A 58 -5.67 -8.91 -2.75
N ILE A 59 -5.00 -7.91 -3.32
CA ILE A 59 -3.73 -8.10 -4.04
C ILE A 59 -2.63 -8.65 -3.13
N LEU A 60 -2.52 -8.15 -1.91
CA LEU A 60 -1.53 -8.63 -0.95
C LEU A 60 -1.80 -10.08 -0.51
N ASP A 61 -3.08 -10.46 -0.35
CA ASP A 61 -3.47 -11.82 0.00
C ASP A 61 -3.20 -12.79 -1.15
N ILE A 62 -3.49 -12.41 -2.40
CA ILE A 62 -3.12 -13.18 -3.60
C ILE A 62 -1.61 -13.40 -3.66
N ASN A 63 -0.83 -12.32 -3.49
CA ASN A 63 0.64 -12.38 -3.51
C ASN A 63 1.20 -13.25 -2.38
N LYS A 64 0.52 -13.32 -1.24
CA LYS A 64 0.92 -14.18 -0.11
C LYS A 64 0.59 -15.66 -0.36
N ALA A 65 -0.51 -15.96 -1.04
CA ALA A 65 -0.90 -17.33 -1.38
C ALA A 65 0.01 -17.97 -2.45
N GLN A 66 0.65 -17.14 -3.30
CA GLN A 66 1.53 -17.59 -4.38
C GLN A 66 3.01 -17.77 -3.95
N ARG A 67 3.33 -17.50 -2.68
CA ARG A 67 4.71 -17.46 -2.16
C ARG A 67 4.94 -18.50 -1.09
#